data_AF-A0A1V5XKW0-F1
#
_entry.id   AF-A0A1V5XKW0-F1
#
_cell.length_a   1.000
_cell.length_b   1.000
_cell.length_c   1.000
_cell.angle_alpha   90.00
_cell.angle_beta   90.00
_cell.angle_gamma   90.00
#
_symmetry.space_group_name_H-M   'P 1'
#
loop_
_entity.id
_entity.type
_entity.pdbx_description
1 polymer ?
#
loop_
_entity_poly.entity_id
_entity_poly.type
_entity_poly.pdbx_seq_one_letter_code
_entity_poly.pdbx_strand_id
1 'polypeptide(L)' 'MSMEPRLDRWMHLVHGADRLEESASEQAFEVACNYLQSVLEVFPKDLDPVDDFEAYAVRRLARSILHVMKPPPPLP' A
#
# COMPACT_ATOMS: atom_id res chain seq x y z
N MET A 1 -20.01 17.83 -6.71
CA MET A 1 -20.13 16.65 -5.82
C MET A 1 -18.73 16.28 -5.40
N SER A 2 -18.32 16.65 -4.19
CA SER A 2 -17.04 16.22 -3.65
C SER A 2 -17.22 14.78 -3.20
N MET A 3 -16.67 13.84 -3.97
CA MET A 3 -16.52 12.46 -3.54
C MET A 3 -15.64 12.51 -2.29
N GLU A 4 -16.11 11.95 -1.17
CA GLU A 4 -15.40 12.10 0.10
C GLU A 4 -13.98 11.53 -0.03
N PRO A 5 -12.92 12.24 0.43
CA PRO A 5 -11.53 11.78 0.34
C PRO A 5 -11.29 10.37 0.89
N ARG A 6 -12.19 9.90 1.76
CA ARG A 6 -12.21 8.54 2.31
C ARG A 6 -12.57 7.48 1.28
N LEU A 7 -13.41 7.76 0.29
CA LEU A 7 -13.75 6.79 -0.75
C LEU A 7 -12.59 6.61 -1.74
N ASP A 8 -11.85 7.69 -2.03
CA ASP A 8 -10.73 7.68 -2.99
C ASP A 8 -9.61 6.73 -2.57
N ARG A 9 -9.27 6.69 -1.27
CA ARG A 9 -8.28 5.74 -0.74
C ARG A 9 -8.72 4.28 -0.85
N TRP A 10 -10.02 4.00 -0.71
CA TRP A 10 -10.55 2.64 -0.83
C TRP A 10 -10.57 2.21 -2.30
N MET A 11 -10.95 3.10 -3.20
CA MET A 11 -10.83 2.86 -4.65
C MET A 11 -9.37 2.66 -5.07
N HIS A 12 -8.43 3.39 -4.46
CA HIS A 12 -7.00 3.18 -4.70
C HIS A 12 -6.59 1.74 -4.36
N LEU A 13 -7.11 1.18 -3.27
CA LEU A 13 -6.81 -0.21 -2.90
C LEU A 13 -7.36 -1.21 -3.91
N VAL A 14 -8.59 -1.01 -4.38
CA VAL A 14 -9.24 -1.89 -5.37
C VAL A 14 -8.49 -1.86 -6.70
N HIS A 15 -8.26 -0.67 -7.26
CA HIS A 15 -7.54 -0.53 -8.53
C HIS A 15 -6.10 -1.06 -8.45
N GLY A 16 -5.48 -0.95 -7.27
CA GLY A 16 -4.16 -1.51 -7.03
C GLY A 16 -4.15 -3.04 -7.01
N ALA A 17 -5.16 -3.65 -6.40
CA ALA A 17 -5.33 -5.10 -6.41
C ALA A 17 -5.52 -5.62 -7.84
N ASP A 18 -6.39 -4.98 -8.64
CA ASP A 18 -6.61 -5.35 -10.04
C ASP A 18 -5.29 -5.34 -10.84
N ARG A 19 -4.49 -4.26 -10.69
CA ARG A 19 -3.17 -4.15 -11.37
C ARG A 19 -2.19 -5.23 -10.94
N LEU A 20 -2.19 -5.62 -9.66
CA LEU A 20 -1.32 -6.69 -9.17
C LEU A 20 -1.73 -8.04 -9.76
N GLU A 21 -3.03 -8.31 -9.89
CA GLU A 21 -3.54 -9.54 -10.50
C GLU A 21 -3.21 -9.64 -11.99
N GLU A 22 -3.20 -8.50 -12.69
CA GLU A 22 -2.81 -8.40 -14.11
C GLU A 22 -1.29 -8.50 -14.35
N SER A 23 -0.46 -8.36 -13.30
CA SER A 23 1.00 -8.30 -13.42
C SER A 23 1.64 -9.67 -13.68
N ALA A 24 2.37 -9.81 -14.79
CA ALA A 24 3.13 -11.03 -15.11
C ALA A 24 4.40 -11.19 -14.24
N SER A 25 4.84 -12.44 -14.04
CA SER A 25 5.74 -12.86 -12.95
C SER A 25 7.11 -12.18 -12.89
N GLU A 26 7.68 -11.75 -14.02
CA GLU A 26 9.02 -11.15 -14.04
C GLU A 26 9.05 -9.73 -13.47
N GLN A 27 7.93 -9.00 -13.51
CA GLN A 27 7.82 -7.63 -12.99
C GLN A 27 6.94 -7.53 -11.74
N ALA A 28 6.21 -8.60 -11.40
CA ALA A 28 5.25 -8.64 -10.31
C ALA A 28 5.83 -8.16 -8.97
N PHE A 29 7.09 -8.49 -8.67
CA PHE A 29 7.76 -8.05 -7.45
C PHE A 29 7.96 -6.53 -7.38
N GLU A 30 8.44 -5.92 -8.47
CA GLU A 30 8.66 -4.48 -8.55
C GLU A 30 7.33 -3.73 -8.51
N VAL A 31 6.33 -4.22 -9.27
CA VAL A 31 4.98 -3.65 -9.25
C VAL A 31 4.37 -3.70 -7.85
N ALA A 32 4.51 -4.83 -7.14
CA ALA A 32 4.06 -4.96 -5.76
C ALA A 32 4.78 -4.01 -4.80
N CYS A 33 6.10 -3.87 -4.93
CA CYS A 33 6.86 -2.91 -4.11
C CYS A 33 6.40 -1.47 -4.35
N ASN A 34 6.24 -1.06 -5.60
CA ASN A 34 5.83 0.29 -5.98
C ASN A 34 4.39 0.58 -5.52
N TYR A 35 3.50 -0.39 -5.70
CA TYR A 35 2.12 -0.24 -5.23
C TYR A 35 2.04 -0.10 -3.70
N LEU A 36 2.75 -0.94 -2.95
CA LEU A 36 2.78 -0.83 -1.49
C LEU A 36 3.36 0.51 -1.01
N GLN A 37 4.30 1.11 -1.75
CA GLN A 37 4.76 2.48 -1.47
C GLN A 37 3.64 3.51 -1.70
N SER A 38 2.90 3.41 -2.81
CA SER A 38 1.73 4.25 -3.08
C SER A 38 0.66 4.13 -1.99
N VAL A 39 0.41 2.93 -1.46
CA VAL A 39 -0.48 2.73 -0.30
C VAL A 39 0.02 3.52 0.92
N LEU A 40 1.33 3.60 1.17
CA LEU A 40 1.88 4.36 2.29
C LEU A 40 1.81 5.88 2.10
N GLU A 41 1.59 6.37 0.89
CA GLU A 41 1.34 7.79 0.58
C GLU A 41 -0.15 8.12 0.78
N VAL A 42 -1.04 7.27 0.27
CA VAL A 42 -2.49 7.44 0.38
C VAL A 42 -2.99 7.26 1.81
N PHE A 43 -2.35 6.39 2.58
CA PHE A 43 -2.63 6.16 4.00
C PHE A 43 -1.48 6.72 4.84
N PRO A 44 -1.51 8.01 5.24
CA PRO A 44 -0.34 8.72 5.75
C PRO A 44 0.05 8.30 7.17
N LYS A 45 1.25 8.72 7.61
CA LYS A 45 1.85 8.27 8.89
C LYS A 45 1.21 8.83 10.14
N ASP A 46 0.47 9.92 10.00
CA ASP A 46 -0.21 10.67 11.03
C ASP A 46 -1.65 10.22 11.25
N LEU A 47 -2.07 9.11 10.61
CA LEU A 47 -3.35 8.45 10.90
C LEU A 47 -3.45 8.09 12.39
N ASP A 48 -4.44 8.66 13.05
CA ASP A 48 -4.82 8.28 14.40
C ASP A 48 -5.68 6.99 14.34
N PRO A 49 -5.25 5.88 14.98
CA PRO A 49 -6.04 4.66 15.02
C PRO A 49 -7.38 4.80 15.77
N VAL A 50 -7.55 5.83 16.61
CA VAL A 50 -8.82 6.12 17.28
C VAL A 50 -9.83 6.72 16.30
N ASP A 51 -9.37 7.61 15.40
CA ASP A 51 -10.22 8.27 14.42
C ASP A 51 -10.48 7.40 13.19
N ASP A 52 -9.51 6.56 12.80
CA ASP A 52 -9.56 5.77 11.57
C ASP A 52 -8.72 4.48 11.66
N PHE A 53 -9.22 3.51 12.43
CA PHE A 53 -8.54 2.23 12.63
C PHE A 53 -8.32 1.45 11.34
N GLU A 54 -9.26 1.52 10.39
CA GLU A 54 -9.19 0.78 9.12
C GLU A 54 -8.01 1.28 8.26
N ALA A 55 -7.87 2.61 8.14
CA ALA A 55 -6.76 3.23 7.44
C ALA A 55 -5.41 2.92 8.12
N TYR A 56 -5.39 2.96 9.45
CA TYR A 56 -4.21 2.58 10.23
C TYR A 56 -3.80 1.12 9.98
N ALA A 57 -4.76 0.18 9.96
CA ALA A 57 -4.51 -1.23 9.72
C ALA A 57 -3.91 -1.50 8.33
N VAL A 58 -4.47 -0.87 7.29
CA VAL A 58 -3.95 -0.95 5.92
C VAL A 58 -2.51 -0.46 5.85
N ARG A 59 -2.22 0.73 6.41
CA ARG A 59 -0.87 1.28 6.45
C ARG A 59 0.09 0.33 7.18
N ARG A 60 -0.31 -0.17 8.35
CA ARG A 60 0.51 -1.06 9.19
C ARG A 60 0.85 -2.34 8.44
N LEU A 61 -0.11 -2.93 7.72
CA LEU A 61 0.08 -4.11 6.90
C LEU A 61 1.03 -3.82 5.74
N ALA A 62 0.74 -2.79 4.93
CA ALA A 62 1.55 -2.44 3.77
C ALA A 62 3.03 -2.21 4.13
N ARG A 63 3.28 -1.49 5.22
CA ARG A 63 4.64 -1.27 5.74
C ARG A 63 5.33 -2.57 6.15
N SER A 64 4.59 -3.51 6.73
CA SER A 64 5.14 -4.78 7.20
C SER A 64 5.49 -5.70 6.04
N ILE A 65 4.64 -5.75 5.01
CA ILE A 65 4.92 -6.47 3.76
C ILE A 65 6.16 -5.88 3.08
N LEU A 66 6.23 -4.55 2.94
CA LEU A 66 7.37 -3.87 2.32
C LEU A 66 8.69 -4.16 3.06
N HIS A 67 8.64 -4.26 4.40
CA HIS A 67 9.80 -4.59 5.22
C HIS A 67 10.32 -6.01 4.96
N VAL A 68 9.42 -6.98 4.78
CA VAL A 68 9.77 -8.39 4.49
C VAL A 68 10.26 -8.56 3.05
N MET A 69 9.70 -7.79 2.10
CA MET A 69 10.05 -7.88 0.68
C MET A 69 11.40 -7.23 0.35
N LYS A 70 11.84 -6.21 1.09
CA LYS A 70 13.13 -5.58 0.83
C LYS A 70 14.27 -6.61 0.98
N PRO A 71 15.12 -6.81 -0.04
CA PRO A 71 16.26 -7.70 0.10
C PRO A 71 17.16 -7.22 1.25
N PRO A 72 17.77 -8.14 2.01
CA PRO A 72 18.73 -7.76 3.03
C PRO A 72 19.83 -6.90 2.39
N PRO A 73 20.34 -5.87 3.11
CA PRO A 73 21.44 -5.09 2.59
C PRO A 73 22.61 -6.02 2.23
N PRO A 74 23.36 -5.74 1.14
CA PRO A 74 24.54 -6.53 0.81
C PRO A 74 25.47 -6.58 2.02
N LEU A 75 25.96 -7.79 2.33
CA LEU A 75 26.96 -7.96 3.39
C LEU A 75 28.21 -7.15 3.02
N PRO A 76 28.86 -6.50 4.02
CA PRO A 76 30.05 -5.68 3.80
C PRO A 76 31.23 -6.47 3.22
#